data_AF-A0ABD5YXT8-F1
#
_entry.id   AF-A0ABD5YXT8-F1
#
_cell.length_a   1.000
_cell.length_b   1.000
_cell.length_c   1.000
_cell.angle_alpha   90.00
_cell.angle_beta   90.00
_cell.angle_gamma   90.00
#
_symmetry.space_group_name_H-M   'P 1'
#
loop_
_entity.id
_entity.type
_entity.pdbx_description
1 polymer ?
#
loop_
_entity_poly.entity_id
_entity_poly.type
_entity_poly.pdbx_seq_one_letter_code
_entity_poly.pdbx_strand_id
1 'polypeptide(L)'
;MSALLVARKDIQDAIRSRTLLIVTCLFTTFLSIYTYVTVAMITPSQPVGATDLYLPVASVVAVVGTLLGYNSIVGERASGSVKFLLGQPHTRRDVVVGKFLGRAAVVMVTVLVAFAVVGPHYAVLAASPSVTAYAVLVGKMLVLGVVFVAVSVAFSAALRSTTVATWGAVGIAVLFAFVWDSVILIIETSVFPPQSTPPNWFYLFRRLNPKYAFMDVGAADIGETFPFYLDSWFGGVILVGWLLVSLGIASLRFERGDIA
;
A
#
# COMPACT_ATOMS: atom_id res chain seq x y z
N MET A 1 20.21 4.38 17.94
CA MET A 1 20.77 5.11 16.77
C MET A 1 21.08 4.21 15.57
N SER A 2 21.00 2.89 15.72
CA SER A 2 21.24 1.86 14.68
C SER A 2 20.21 1.83 13.55
N ALA A 3 18.91 1.90 13.85
CA ALA A 3 17.85 1.76 12.84
C ALA A 3 17.88 2.85 11.75
N LEU A 4 18.18 4.10 12.12
CA LEU A 4 18.28 5.22 11.17
C LEU A 4 19.48 5.09 10.22
N LEU A 5 20.59 4.54 10.70
CA LEU A 5 21.76 4.26 9.86
C LEU A 5 21.45 3.17 8.83
N VAL A 6 20.77 2.09 9.25
CA VAL A 6 20.29 1.03 8.36
C VAL A 6 19.33 1.60 7.32
N ALA A 7 18.37 2.43 7.74
CA ALA A 7 17.42 3.08 6.83
C ALA A 7 18.13 3.98 5.81
N ARG A 8 19.09 4.81 6.25
CA ARG A 8 19.85 5.70 5.36
C ARG A 8 20.62 4.92 4.29
N LYS A 9 21.27 3.83 4.68
CA LYS A 9 21.95 2.94 3.72
C LYS A 9 20.96 2.35 2.72
N ASP A 10 19.86 1.78 3.19
CA ASP A 10 18.86 1.13 2.33
C ASP A 10 18.25 2.11 1.31
N ILE A 11 18.02 3.37 1.71
CA ILE A 11 17.58 4.44 0.81
C ILE A 11 18.63 4.74 -0.26
N GLN A 12 19.91 4.85 0.12
CA GLN A 12 21.00 5.13 -0.82
C GLN A 12 21.14 4.00 -1.86
N ASP A 13 21.02 2.75 -1.41
CA ASP A 13 21.06 1.58 -2.28
C ASP A 13 19.84 1.56 -3.23
N ALA A 14 18.65 1.90 -2.71
CA ALA A 14 17.42 1.93 -3.49
C ALA A 14 17.40 3.03 -4.57
N ILE A 15 17.89 4.24 -4.27
CA ILE A 15 17.94 5.36 -5.24
C ILE A 15 18.78 5.04 -6.46
N ARG A 16 19.81 4.19 -6.31
CA ARG A 16 20.68 3.76 -7.40
C ARG A 16 20.11 2.58 -8.20
N SER A 17 18.97 2.02 -7.78
CA SER A 17 18.37 0.85 -8.40
C SER A 17 17.60 1.19 -9.67
N ARG A 18 17.87 0.45 -10.75
CA ARG A 18 17.06 0.51 -11.98
C ARG A 18 15.60 0.11 -11.73
N THR A 19 15.34 -0.78 -10.77
CA THR A 19 13.99 -1.21 -10.42
C THR A 19 13.16 -0.04 -9.90
N LEU A 20 13.74 0.83 -9.06
CA LEU A 20 13.04 1.99 -8.53
C LEU A 20 12.61 2.94 -9.67
N LEU A 21 13.52 3.20 -10.62
CA LEU A 21 13.24 4.05 -11.78
C LEU A 21 12.12 3.45 -12.65
N ILE A 22 12.19 2.15 -12.96
CA ILE A 22 11.18 1.47 -13.76
C ILE A 22 9.81 1.52 -13.07
N VAL A 23 9.74 1.18 -11.77
CA VAL A 23 8.48 1.18 -11.01
C VAL A 23 7.90 2.59 -10.90
N THR A 24 8.74 3.60 -10.65
CA THR A 24 8.30 5.00 -10.56
C THR A 24 7.78 5.51 -11.91
N CYS A 25 8.50 5.20 -13.00
CA CYS A 25 8.07 5.55 -14.36
C CYS A 25 6.73 4.88 -14.69
N LEU A 26 6.63 3.55 -14.52
CA LEU A 26 5.39 2.80 -14.78
C LEU A 26 4.22 3.32 -13.95
N PHE A 27 4.44 3.58 -12.65
CA PHE A 27 3.40 4.10 -11.78
C PHE A 27 2.94 5.50 -12.22
N THR A 28 3.88 6.38 -12.55
CA THR A 28 3.59 7.74 -13.02
C THR A 28 2.85 7.72 -14.36
N THR A 29 3.28 6.86 -15.29
CA THR A 29 2.61 6.66 -16.58
C THR A 29 1.20 6.13 -16.39
N PHE A 30 1.02 5.09 -15.57
CA PHE A 30 -0.31 4.56 -15.24
C PHE A 30 -1.21 5.66 -14.66
N LEU A 31 -0.72 6.39 -13.64
CA LEU A 31 -1.50 7.43 -12.97
C LEU A 31 -1.88 8.55 -13.94
N SER A 32 -0.96 8.93 -14.85
CA SER A 32 -1.21 9.96 -15.86
C SER A 32 -2.26 9.51 -16.87
N ILE A 33 -2.10 8.31 -17.45
CA ILE A 33 -3.04 7.73 -18.41
C ILE A 33 -4.41 7.56 -17.77
N TYR A 34 -4.46 7.02 -16.56
CA TYR A 34 -5.70 6.79 -15.84
C TYR A 34 -6.43 8.09 -15.55
N THR A 35 -5.73 9.11 -15.04
CA THR A 35 -6.33 10.44 -14.81
C THR A 35 -6.86 11.05 -16.11
N TYR A 36 -6.09 10.98 -17.19
CA TYR A 36 -6.52 11.47 -18.50
C TYR A 36 -7.76 10.73 -19.01
N VAL A 37 -7.77 9.39 -18.98
CA VAL A 37 -8.90 8.57 -19.45
C VAL A 37 -10.13 8.80 -18.59
N THR A 38 -10.00 8.84 -17.26
CA THR A 38 -11.11 9.11 -16.34
C THR A 38 -11.74 10.46 -16.66
N VAL A 39 -10.96 11.51 -16.88
CA VAL A 39 -11.52 12.82 -17.24
C VAL A 39 -12.09 12.84 -18.66
N ALA A 40 -11.40 12.26 -19.65
CA ALA A 40 -11.78 12.34 -21.05
C ALA A 40 -12.95 11.42 -21.43
N MET A 41 -13.06 10.23 -20.82
CA MET A 41 -14.04 9.21 -21.21
C MET A 41 -15.23 9.10 -20.27
N ILE A 42 -15.09 9.45 -18.99
CA ILE A 42 -16.20 9.24 -18.04
C ILE A 42 -17.27 10.32 -18.16
N THR A 43 -16.97 11.56 -18.60
CA THR A 43 -18.05 12.55 -18.73
C THR A 43 -17.75 13.87 -19.45
N PRO A 44 -18.51 14.21 -20.52
CA PRO A 44 -18.77 15.60 -20.91
C PRO A 44 -19.68 16.38 -19.93
N SER A 45 -20.35 15.70 -18.98
CA SER A 45 -21.50 16.26 -18.22
C SER A 45 -21.47 16.11 -16.68
N GLN A 46 -20.44 15.51 -16.08
CA GLN A 46 -20.27 15.40 -14.61
C GLN A 46 -18.82 15.68 -14.21
N PRO A 47 -18.58 16.45 -13.15
CA PRO A 47 -17.24 16.78 -12.69
C PRO A 47 -16.55 15.56 -12.05
N VAL A 48 -15.41 15.15 -12.61
CA VAL A 48 -14.54 14.11 -12.01
C VAL A 48 -13.88 14.66 -10.73
N GLY A 49 -14.07 13.94 -9.62
CA GLY A 49 -13.52 14.27 -8.30
C GLY A 49 -12.30 13.43 -7.92
N ALA A 50 -11.57 13.86 -6.89
CA ALA A 50 -10.43 13.09 -6.36
C ALA A 50 -10.83 11.72 -5.79
N THR A 51 -12.10 11.54 -5.41
CA THR A 51 -12.68 10.29 -4.92
C THR A 51 -12.74 9.20 -5.99
N ASP A 52 -13.01 9.58 -7.25
CA ASP A 52 -13.15 8.64 -8.37
C ASP A 52 -11.81 7.98 -8.71
N LEU A 53 -10.71 8.68 -8.43
CA LEU A 53 -9.36 8.18 -8.64
C LEU A 53 -8.91 7.21 -7.54
N TYR A 54 -9.58 7.17 -6.39
CA TYR A 54 -9.05 6.53 -5.19
C TYR A 54 -8.80 5.03 -5.35
N LEU A 55 -9.81 4.24 -5.74
CA LEU A 55 -9.70 2.77 -5.72
C LEU A 55 -8.66 2.21 -6.70
N PRO A 56 -8.64 2.61 -7.98
CA PRO A 56 -7.65 2.06 -8.91
C PRO A 56 -6.23 2.47 -8.55
N VAL A 57 -6.04 3.71 -8.08
CA VAL A 57 -4.73 4.18 -7.62
C VAL A 57 -4.30 3.45 -6.35
N ALA A 58 -5.22 3.21 -5.41
CA ALA A 58 -4.94 2.44 -4.20
C ALA A 58 -4.50 1.00 -4.50
N SER A 59 -5.12 0.35 -5.48
CA SER A 59 -4.71 -0.98 -5.97
C SER A 59 -3.28 -0.96 -6.54
N VAL A 60 -2.91 0.06 -7.32
CA VAL A 60 -1.54 0.16 -7.85
C VAL A 60 -0.53 0.53 -6.77
N VAL A 61 -0.89 1.36 -5.79
CA VAL A 61 -0.06 1.66 -4.62
C VAL A 61 0.21 0.38 -3.81
N ALA A 62 -0.77 -0.52 -3.69
CA ALA A 62 -0.56 -1.85 -3.09
C ALA A 62 0.49 -2.66 -3.83
N VAL A 63 0.44 -2.68 -5.16
CA VAL A 63 1.43 -3.34 -6.02
C VAL A 63 2.81 -2.69 -5.86
N VAL A 64 2.89 -1.36 -5.88
CA VAL A 64 4.18 -0.63 -5.73
C VAL A 64 4.80 -0.89 -4.36
N GLY A 65 4.02 -0.76 -3.28
CA GLY A 65 4.49 -0.98 -1.91
C GLY A 65 4.99 -2.41 -1.69
N THR A 66 4.29 -3.39 -2.26
CA THR A 66 4.68 -4.80 -2.18
C THR A 66 5.95 -5.09 -2.99
N LEU A 67 6.01 -4.66 -4.26
CA LEU A 67 7.16 -4.88 -5.15
C LEU A 67 8.43 -4.15 -4.72
N LEU A 68 8.33 -2.98 -4.09
CA LEU A 68 9.51 -2.28 -3.59
C LEU A 68 9.97 -2.82 -2.22
N GLY A 69 9.07 -3.41 -1.43
CA GLY A 69 9.34 -3.95 -0.10
C GLY A 69 9.83 -5.41 -0.04
N TYR A 70 9.52 -6.25 -1.03
CA TYR A 70 9.62 -7.71 -0.84
C TYR A 70 11.06 -8.22 -0.70
N ASN A 71 12.02 -7.52 -1.30
CA ASN A 71 13.42 -7.91 -1.27
C ASN A 71 14.21 -7.25 -0.13
N SER A 72 13.53 -6.65 0.84
CA SER A 72 14.14 -5.89 1.93
C SER A 72 15.02 -6.74 2.86
N ILE A 73 14.57 -7.96 3.19
CA ILE A 73 15.26 -8.87 4.12
C ILE A 73 15.78 -10.11 3.41
N VAL A 74 14.94 -10.78 2.61
CA VAL A 74 15.33 -12.01 1.89
C VAL A 74 16.50 -11.78 0.93
N GLY A 75 16.59 -10.61 0.30
CA GLY A 75 17.67 -10.26 -0.62
C GLY A 75 19.02 -10.14 0.07
N GLU A 76 19.04 -9.55 1.27
CA GLU A 76 20.28 -9.47 2.05
C GLU A 76 20.69 -10.81 2.64
N ARG A 77 19.73 -11.67 2.97
CA ARG A 77 20.03 -13.05 3.37
C ARG A 77 20.70 -13.81 2.24
N ALA A 78 20.14 -13.73 1.04
CA ALA A 78 20.67 -14.41 -0.15
C ALA A 78 22.05 -13.90 -0.58
N SER A 79 22.34 -12.60 -0.41
CA SER A 79 23.66 -12.04 -0.70
C SER A 79 24.70 -12.27 0.41
N GLY A 80 24.31 -12.87 1.55
CA GLY A 80 25.16 -13.04 2.72
C GLY A 80 25.47 -11.75 3.49
N SER A 81 24.93 -10.60 3.07
CA SER A 81 25.19 -9.29 3.67
C SER A 81 24.68 -9.18 5.12
N VAL A 82 23.67 -9.97 5.48
CA VAL A 82 23.15 -10.03 6.87
C VAL A 82 24.24 -10.38 7.88
N LYS A 83 25.26 -11.17 7.51
CA LYS A 83 26.38 -11.54 8.40
C LYS A 83 27.27 -10.34 8.74
N PHE A 84 27.43 -9.39 7.81
CA PHE A 84 28.18 -8.15 8.06
C PHE A 84 27.38 -7.14 8.89
N LEU A 85 26.05 -7.08 8.71
CA LEU A 85 25.18 -6.20 9.50
C LEU A 85 25.08 -6.62 10.97
N LEU A 86 25.18 -7.92 11.26
CA LEU A 86 25.14 -8.46 12.62
C LEU A 86 26.52 -8.52 13.31
N GLY A 87 27.61 -8.26 12.58
CA GLY A 87 28.94 -8.08 13.17
C GLY A 87 29.13 -6.73 13.88
N GLN A 88 28.18 -5.81 13.72
CA GLN A 88 28.11 -4.53 14.42
C GLN A 88 27.09 -4.60 15.57
N PRO A 89 27.20 -3.77 16.62
CA PRO A 89 26.32 -3.81 17.79
C PRO A 89 24.92 -3.25 17.45
N HIS A 90 24.16 -3.99 16.65
CA HIS A 90 22.81 -3.66 16.22
C HIS A 90 21.86 -4.78 16.63
N THR A 91 20.75 -4.42 17.26
CA THR A 91 19.74 -5.43 17.60
C THR A 91 19.00 -5.88 16.34
N ARG A 92 18.55 -7.13 16.32
CA ARG A 92 17.76 -7.68 15.20
C ARG A 92 16.51 -6.83 14.89
N ARG A 93 15.91 -6.22 15.92
CA ARG A 93 14.76 -5.29 15.77
C ARG A 93 15.13 -4.00 15.08
N ASP A 94 16.30 -3.44 15.37
CA ASP A 94 16.78 -2.22 14.70
C ASP A 94 16.96 -2.42 13.20
N VAL A 95 17.37 -3.62 12.79
CA VAL A 95 17.51 -3.97 11.37
C VAL A 95 16.14 -4.00 10.69
N VAL A 96 15.14 -4.68 11.28
CA VAL A 96 13.78 -4.75 10.72
C VAL A 96 13.13 -3.37 10.63
N VAL A 97 13.22 -2.57 11.70
CA VAL A 97 12.69 -1.20 11.73
C VAL A 97 13.42 -0.32 10.72
N GLY A 98 14.74 -0.40 10.65
CA GLY A 98 15.53 0.36 9.67
C GLY A 98 15.18 0.00 8.23
N LYS A 99 14.99 -1.29 7.94
CA LYS A 99 14.56 -1.76 6.62
C LYS A 99 13.15 -1.28 6.26
N PHE A 100 12.23 -1.38 7.20
CA PHE A 100 10.88 -0.85 7.01
C PHE A 100 10.90 0.66 6.71
N LEU A 101 11.62 1.45 7.52
CA LEU A 101 11.71 2.90 7.34
C LEU A 101 12.38 3.27 6.01
N GLY A 102 13.44 2.56 5.63
CA GLY A 102 14.11 2.77 4.34
C GLY A 102 13.16 2.53 3.16
N ARG A 103 12.44 1.41 3.17
CA ARG A 103 11.47 1.05 2.11
C ARG A 103 10.25 1.94 2.11
N ALA A 104 9.76 2.35 3.28
CA ALA A 104 8.67 3.30 3.42
C ALA A 104 9.05 4.63 2.78
N ALA A 105 10.26 5.15 3.05
CA ALA A 105 10.76 6.38 2.43
C ALA A 105 10.84 6.27 0.91
N VAL A 106 11.37 5.16 0.39
CA VAL A 106 11.46 4.91 -1.05
C VAL A 106 10.07 4.92 -1.71
N VAL A 107 9.10 4.21 -1.13
CA VAL A 107 7.72 4.18 -1.65
C VAL A 107 7.04 5.55 -1.55
N MET A 108 7.22 6.27 -0.43
CA MET A 108 6.70 7.62 -0.28
C MET A 108 7.25 8.56 -1.36
N VAL A 109 8.56 8.50 -1.66
CA VAL A 109 9.15 9.28 -2.76
C VAL A 109 8.56 8.88 -4.11
N THR A 110 8.43 7.59 -4.40
CA THR A 110 7.78 7.11 -5.64
C THR A 110 6.35 7.64 -5.77
N VAL A 111 5.57 7.62 -4.69
CA VAL A 111 4.21 8.16 -4.67
C VAL A 111 4.22 9.67 -4.88
N LEU A 112 5.04 10.42 -4.14
CA LEU A 112 5.15 11.87 -4.28
C LEU A 112 5.56 12.29 -5.69
N VAL A 113 6.53 11.62 -6.32
CA VAL A 113 6.95 11.93 -7.69
C VAL A 113 5.81 11.70 -8.67
N ALA A 114 5.12 10.56 -8.59
CA ALA A 114 3.99 10.27 -9.48
C ALA A 114 2.87 11.31 -9.34
N PHE A 115 2.48 11.64 -8.11
CA PHE A 115 1.46 12.66 -7.86
C PHE A 115 1.94 14.08 -8.16
N ALA A 116 3.22 14.40 -8.04
CA ALA A 116 3.74 15.70 -8.46
C ALA A 116 3.64 15.88 -9.98
N VAL A 117 3.89 14.82 -10.75
CA VAL A 117 3.76 14.82 -12.21
C VAL A 117 2.30 14.85 -12.66
N VAL A 118 1.41 14.13 -11.97
CA VAL A 118 -0.01 14.07 -12.34
C VAL A 118 -0.84 15.26 -11.85
N GLY A 119 -0.41 15.94 -10.79
CA GLY A 119 -1.12 17.09 -10.22
C GLY A 119 -1.51 18.16 -11.24
N PRO A 120 -0.60 18.61 -12.13
CA PRO A 120 -0.92 19.52 -13.21
C PRO A 120 -2.00 18.99 -14.17
N HIS A 121 -1.96 17.70 -14.53
CA HIS A 121 -3.00 17.09 -15.37
C HIS A 121 -4.36 17.15 -14.67
N TYR A 122 -4.41 16.78 -13.39
CA TYR A 122 -5.65 16.87 -12.61
C TYR A 122 -6.17 18.30 -12.52
N ALA A 123 -5.29 19.29 -12.28
CA ALA A 123 -5.67 20.69 -12.15
C ALA A 123 -6.24 21.30 -13.45
N VAL A 124 -5.75 20.85 -14.62
CA VAL A 124 -6.22 21.33 -15.92
C VAL A 124 -7.47 20.58 -16.39
N LEU A 125 -7.52 19.27 -16.15
CA LEU A 125 -8.55 18.41 -16.71
C LEU A 125 -9.81 18.35 -15.83
N ALA A 126 -9.67 18.35 -14.51
CA ALA A 126 -10.83 18.22 -13.62
C ALA A 126 -11.74 19.45 -13.73
N ALA A 127 -13.05 19.22 -13.78
CA ALA A 127 -14.04 20.30 -13.90
C ALA A 127 -14.17 21.14 -12.60
N SER A 128 -13.85 20.56 -11.44
CA SER A 128 -13.79 21.26 -10.15
C SER A 128 -12.56 20.83 -9.35
N PRO A 129 -11.35 21.25 -9.75
CA PRO A 129 -10.13 20.81 -9.09
C PRO A 129 -10.07 21.37 -7.66
N SER A 130 -9.97 20.48 -6.68
CA SER A 130 -9.79 20.86 -5.27
C SER A 130 -8.39 20.48 -4.80
N VAL A 131 -7.59 21.49 -4.47
CA VAL A 131 -6.24 21.29 -3.91
C VAL A 131 -6.30 20.49 -2.61
N THR A 132 -7.30 20.78 -1.76
CA THR A 132 -7.50 20.07 -0.50
C THR A 132 -7.85 18.60 -0.75
N ALA A 133 -8.78 18.31 -1.66
CA ALA A 133 -9.16 16.93 -1.97
C ALA A 133 -7.99 16.15 -2.59
N TYR A 134 -7.20 16.80 -3.46
CA TYR A 134 -5.99 16.22 -4.03
C TYR A 134 -4.92 15.94 -2.97
N ALA A 135 -4.65 16.89 -2.06
CA ALA A 135 -3.70 16.69 -0.96
C ALA A 135 -4.13 15.57 -0.01
N VAL A 136 -5.43 15.46 0.30
CA VAL A 136 -5.99 14.35 1.09
C VAL A 136 -5.81 13.02 0.35
N LEU A 137 -6.05 12.97 -0.96
CA LEU A 137 -5.82 11.77 -1.77
C LEU A 137 -4.34 11.33 -1.71
N VAL A 138 -3.40 12.25 -1.90
CA VAL A 138 -1.95 11.99 -1.78
C VAL A 138 -1.63 11.46 -0.38
N GLY A 139 -2.14 12.10 0.67
CA GLY A 139 -1.95 11.65 2.06
C GLY A 139 -2.45 10.22 2.29
N LYS A 140 -3.64 9.88 1.79
CA LYS A 140 -4.20 8.51 1.85
C LYS A 140 -3.28 7.50 1.14
N MET A 141 -2.74 7.87 -0.03
CA MET A 141 -1.83 6.98 -0.80
C MET A 141 -0.47 6.80 -0.12
N LEU A 142 0.06 7.82 0.55
CA LEU A 142 1.30 7.70 1.33
C LEU A 142 1.12 6.71 2.48
N VAL A 143 0.05 6.86 3.27
CA VAL A 143 -0.24 5.94 4.38
C VAL A 143 -0.43 4.51 3.85
N LEU A 144 -1.19 4.36 2.76
CA LEU A 144 -1.43 3.05 2.15
C LEU A 144 -0.13 2.39 1.68
N GLY A 145 0.75 3.14 1.01
CA GLY A 145 2.05 2.66 0.58
C GLY A 145 2.90 2.15 1.74
N VAL A 146 2.92 2.88 2.86
CA VAL A 146 3.63 2.47 4.09
C VAL A 146 3.05 1.17 4.66
N VAL A 147 1.74 1.00 4.67
CA VAL A 147 1.09 -0.24 5.15
C VAL A 147 1.48 -1.43 4.28
N PHE A 148 1.45 -1.30 2.95
CA PHE A 148 1.87 -2.39 2.07
C PHE A 148 3.37 -2.69 2.13
N VAL A 149 4.21 -1.69 2.44
CA VAL A 149 5.62 -1.94 2.77
C VAL A 149 5.73 -2.77 4.04
N ALA A 150 4.97 -2.48 5.10
CA ALA A 150 5.00 -3.27 6.33
C ALA A 150 4.62 -4.74 6.07
N VAL A 151 3.54 -4.97 5.31
CA VAL A 151 3.09 -6.31 4.89
C VAL A 151 4.20 -7.02 4.09
N SER A 152 4.81 -6.31 3.15
CA SER A 152 5.86 -6.86 2.29
C SER A 152 7.14 -7.21 3.07
N VAL A 153 7.55 -6.37 4.02
CA VAL A 153 8.69 -6.63 4.92
C VAL A 153 8.41 -7.84 5.82
N ALA A 154 7.20 -7.98 6.35
CA ALA A 154 6.80 -9.15 7.14
C ALA A 154 6.91 -10.45 6.34
N PHE A 155 6.46 -10.41 5.08
CA PHE A 155 6.54 -11.54 4.18
C PHE A 155 7.99 -11.85 3.78
N SER A 156 8.79 -10.82 3.49
CA SER A 156 10.24 -10.93 3.24
C SER A 156 10.98 -11.59 4.40
N ALA A 157 10.65 -11.22 5.64
CA ALA A 157 11.25 -11.79 6.85
C ALA A 157 10.94 -13.28 7.04
N ALA A 158 9.73 -13.69 6.64
CA ALA A 158 9.24 -15.06 6.80
C ALA A 158 9.85 -16.05 5.80
N LEU A 159 10.35 -15.56 4.66
CA LEU A 159 10.84 -16.39 3.58
C LEU A 159 12.38 -16.53 3.58
N ARG A 160 12.84 -17.65 3.03
CA ARG A 160 14.28 -17.99 2.90
C ARG A 160 14.80 -17.88 1.46
N SER A 161 13.95 -18.11 0.47
CA SER A 161 14.31 -18.06 -0.96
C SER A 161 13.84 -16.77 -1.60
N THR A 162 14.73 -16.09 -2.34
CA THR A 162 14.40 -14.89 -3.12
C THR A 162 13.35 -15.18 -4.17
N THR A 163 13.41 -16.32 -4.86
CA THR A 163 12.41 -16.73 -5.86
C THR A 163 11.02 -16.86 -5.24
N VAL A 164 10.92 -17.51 -4.07
CA VAL A 164 9.63 -17.66 -3.37
C VAL A 164 9.11 -16.30 -2.88
N ALA A 165 10.02 -15.41 -2.45
CA ALA A 165 9.64 -14.07 -2.04
C ALA A 165 9.13 -13.21 -3.19
N THR A 166 9.73 -13.31 -4.38
CA THR A 166 9.22 -12.65 -5.59
C THR A 166 7.81 -13.11 -5.91
N TRP A 167 7.56 -14.42 -5.96
CA TRP A 167 6.23 -14.96 -6.27
C TRP A 167 5.20 -14.62 -5.21
N GLY A 168 5.56 -14.69 -3.93
CA GLY A 168 4.63 -14.31 -2.88
C GLY A 168 4.39 -12.80 -2.81
N ALA A 169 5.34 -11.95 -3.23
CA ALA A 169 5.08 -10.52 -3.41
C ALA A 169 4.04 -10.27 -4.50
N VAL A 170 4.15 -10.96 -5.65
CA VAL A 170 3.13 -10.93 -6.71
C VAL A 170 1.79 -11.44 -6.17
N GLY A 171 1.79 -12.54 -5.41
CA GLY A 171 0.60 -13.09 -4.78
C GLY A 171 -0.09 -12.11 -3.83
N ILE A 172 0.66 -11.42 -2.96
CA ILE A 172 0.13 -10.38 -2.06
C ILE A 172 -0.43 -9.21 -2.87
N ALA A 173 0.33 -8.74 -3.87
CA ALA A 173 -0.10 -7.65 -4.73
C ALA A 173 -1.44 -7.97 -5.40
N VAL A 174 -1.54 -9.15 -6.04
CA VAL A 174 -2.75 -9.62 -6.72
C VAL A 174 -3.90 -9.86 -5.74
N LEU A 175 -3.61 -10.42 -4.56
CA LEU A 175 -4.60 -10.67 -3.51
C LEU A 175 -5.32 -9.38 -3.12
N PHE A 176 -4.55 -8.36 -2.70
CA PHE A 176 -5.12 -7.12 -2.20
C PHE A 176 -5.61 -6.20 -3.31
N ALA A 177 -4.96 -6.20 -4.48
CA ALA A 177 -5.36 -5.35 -5.59
C ALA A 177 -6.62 -5.86 -6.32
N PHE A 178 -6.83 -7.18 -6.43
CA PHE A 178 -7.87 -7.74 -7.29
C PHE A 178 -8.68 -8.86 -6.64
N VAL A 179 -8.02 -9.91 -6.14
CA VAL A 179 -8.73 -11.14 -5.71
C VAL A 179 -9.69 -10.86 -4.55
N TRP A 180 -9.29 -10.01 -3.61
CA TRP A 180 -10.16 -9.60 -2.51
C TRP A 180 -11.47 -9.03 -3.01
N ASP A 181 -11.42 -8.13 -4.01
CA ASP A 181 -12.61 -7.47 -4.56
C ASP A 181 -13.48 -8.47 -5.32
N SER A 182 -12.84 -9.35 -6.10
CA SER A 182 -13.55 -10.41 -6.81
C SER A 182 -14.29 -11.35 -5.85
N VAL A 183 -13.65 -11.74 -4.75
CA VAL A 183 -14.29 -12.59 -3.73
C VAL A 183 -15.43 -11.86 -3.04
N ILE A 184 -15.24 -10.60 -2.64
CA ILE A 184 -16.30 -9.78 -2.05
C ILE A 184 -17.48 -9.64 -3.02
N LEU A 185 -17.23 -9.34 -4.29
CA LEU A 185 -18.27 -9.21 -5.32
C LEU A 185 -19.03 -10.53 -5.55
N ILE A 186 -18.32 -11.65 -5.61
CA ILE A 186 -18.96 -12.97 -5.78
C ILE A 186 -19.84 -13.27 -4.57
N ILE A 187 -19.36 -13.06 -3.35
CA ILE A 187 -20.17 -13.28 -2.14
C ILE A 187 -21.38 -12.34 -2.15
N GLU A 188 -21.18 -11.06 -2.46
CA GLU A 188 -22.24 -10.05 -2.48
C GLU A 188 -23.38 -10.45 -3.43
N THR A 189 -23.04 -10.91 -4.63
CA THR A 189 -23.99 -11.24 -5.70
C THR A 189 -24.59 -12.64 -5.62
N SER A 190 -23.92 -13.59 -4.96
CA SER A 190 -24.37 -14.99 -4.87
C SER A 190 -25.06 -15.35 -3.56
N VAL A 191 -24.72 -14.68 -2.47
CA VAL A 191 -25.24 -15.00 -1.12
C VAL A 191 -26.42 -14.10 -0.75
N PHE A 192 -26.37 -12.82 -1.13
CA PHE A 192 -27.44 -11.87 -0.78
C PHE A 192 -28.41 -11.70 -1.95
N PRO A 193 -29.73 -11.68 -1.69
CA PRO A 193 -30.73 -11.43 -2.72
C PRO A 193 -30.47 -10.13 -3.49
N PRO A 194 -30.78 -10.08 -4.80
CA PRO A 194 -30.74 -8.82 -5.54
C PRO A 194 -31.57 -7.74 -4.83
N GLN A 195 -31.02 -6.52 -4.76
CA GLN A 195 -31.63 -5.36 -4.09
C GLN A 195 -31.73 -5.44 -2.56
N SER A 196 -31.17 -6.47 -1.92
CA SER A 196 -30.97 -6.46 -0.47
C SER A 196 -29.65 -5.79 -0.10
N THR A 197 -29.63 -5.06 1.01
CA THR A 197 -28.40 -4.53 1.59
C THR A 197 -27.73 -5.63 2.42
N PRO A 198 -26.47 -6.03 2.11
CA PRO A 198 -25.72 -6.94 2.96
C PRO A 198 -25.67 -6.48 4.42
N PRO A 199 -25.60 -7.41 5.39
CA PRO A 199 -25.45 -7.07 6.80
C PRO A 199 -24.19 -6.22 7.06
N ASN A 200 -24.23 -5.34 8.06
CA ASN A 200 -23.12 -4.43 8.38
C ASN A 200 -21.74 -5.10 8.58
N TRP A 201 -21.71 -6.32 9.14
CA TRP A 201 -20.47 -7.08 9.31
C TRP A 201 -19.79 -7.44 7.98
N PHE A 202 -20.54 -7.55 6.88
CA PHE A 202 -19.99 -7.82 5.55
C PHE A 202 -19.11 -6.66 5.06
N TYR A 203 -19.56 -5.43 5.28
CA TYR A 203 -18.78 -4.23 4.95
C TYR A 203 -17.51 -4.11 5.79
N LEU A 204 -17.51 -4.62 7.03
CA LEU A 204 -16.27 -4.73 7.82
C LEU A 204 -15.25 -5.64 7.14
N PHE A 205 -15.66 -6.80 6.63
CA PHE A 205 -14.76 -7.69 5.88
C PHE A 205 -14.21 -7.02 4.62
N ARG A 206 -15.05 -6.29 3.87
CA ARG A 206 -14.57 -5.50 2.72
C ARG A 206 -13.51 -4.49 3.16
N ARG A 207 -13.70 -3.83 4.30
CA ARG A 207 -12.81 -2.80 4.84
C ARG A 207 -11.51 -3.33 5.45
N LEU A 208 -11.43 -4.61 5.78
CA LEU A 208 -10.19 -5.24 6.26
C LEU A 208 -9.07 -5.20 5.20
N ASN A 209 -9.39 -5.09 3.91
CA ASN A 209 -8.40 -4.77 2.91
C ASN A 209 -7.98 -3.29 3.05
N PRO A 210 -6.68 -2.99 3.30
CA PRO A 210 -6.19 -1.63 3.55
C PRO A 210 -6.63 -0.58 2.52
N LYS A 211 -6.84 -0.97 1.27
CA LYS A 211 -7.25 -0.05 0.20
C LYS A 211 -8.68 0.48 0.37
N TYR A 212 -9.49 -0.14 1.21
CA TYR A 212 -10.84 0.33 1.54
C TYR A 212 -10.90 1.09 2.86
N ALA A 213 -9.80 1.16 3.63
CA ALA A 213 -9.82 1.72 4.97
C ALA A 213 -10.27 3.20 4.99
N PHE A 214 -9.83 3.99 4.00
CA PHE A 214 -10.21 5.40 3.85
C PHE A 214 -11.34 5.64 2.84
N MET A 215 -12.01 4.58 2.36
CA MET A 215 -13.30 4.75 1.70
C MET A 215 -14.33 5.04 2.78
N ASP A 216 -15.07 6.11 2.58
CA ASP A 216 -16.16 6.45 3.49
C ASP A 216 -17.29 5.45 3.28
N VAL A 217 -17.45 4.54 4.23
CA VAL A 217 -18.64 3.69 4.32
C VAL A 217 -19.69 4.51 5.07
N GLY A 218 -20.39 5.39 4.34
CA GLY A 218 -21.47 6.22 4.91
C GLY A 218 -21.42 7.72 4.62
N ALA A 219 -20.42 8.26 3.89
CA ALA A 219 -20.39 9.71 3.60
C ALA A 219 -21.44 10.17 2.57
N ALA A 220 -22.11 9.24 1.87
CA ALA A 220 -23.01 9.60 0.78
C ALA A 220 -24.51 9.57 1.14
N ASP A 221 -24.99 8.85 2.15
CA ASP A 221 -26.43 8.58 2.21
C ASP A 221 -27.05 8.35 3.61
N ILE A 222 -28.25 8.94 3.76
CA ILE A 222 -29.45 8.56 4.53
C ILE A 222 -29.59 8.74 6.05
N GLY A 223 -28.61 9.26 6.80
CA GLY A 223 -28.84 9.57 8.23
C GLY A 223 -29.09 8.33 9.10
N GLU A 224 -28.72 7.15 8.60
CA GLU A 224 -28.70 5.92 9.38
C GLU A 224 -27.46 5.86 10.27
N THR A 225 -27.64 5.41 11.51
CA THR A 225 -26.53 5.20 12.44
C THR A 225 -25.83 3.89 12.11
N PHE A 226 -24.69 3.96 11.44
CA PHE A 226 -23.85 2.78 11.20
C PHE A 226 -23.15 2.32 12.48
N PRO A 227 -22.82 1.02 12.62
CA PRO A 227 -21.98 0.54 13.70
C PRO A 227 -20.60 1.23 13.69
N PHE A 228 -20.00 1.40 14.87
CA PHE A 228 -18.73 2.12 15.06
C PHE A 228 -17.58 1.62 14.17
N TYR A 229 -17.60 0.35 13.74
CA TYR A 229 -16.54 -0.24 12.91
C TYR A 229 -16.65 0.12 11.41
N LEU A 230 -17.77 0.72 10.98
CA LEU A 230 -17.94 1.27 9.63
C LEU A 230 -17.64 2.77 9.57
N ASP A 231 -17.44 3.40 10.72
CA ASP A 231 -17.21 4.82 10.86
C ASP A 231 -15.82 5.24 10.33
N SER A 232 -15.64 6.47 9.83
CA SER A 232 -14.42 6.87 9.08
C SER A 232 -13.14 6.73 9.90
N TRP A 233 -13.17 7.01 11.21
CA TRP A 233 -12.02 6.90 12.11
C TRP A 233 -11.52 5.45 12.29
N PHE A 234 -12.42 4.47 12.22
CA PHE A 234 -12.07 3.06 12.42
C PHE A 234 -11.19 2.52 11.29
N GLY A 235 -11.25 3.13 10.10
CA GLY A 235 -10.31 2.87 9.01
C GLY A 235 -8.86 3.09 9.44
N GLY A 236 -8.58 4.13 10.23
CA GLY A 236 -7.26 4.37 10.81
C GLY A 236 -6.81 3.25 11.74
N VAL A 237 -7.73 2.71 12.56
CA VAL A 237 -7.46 1.57 13.45
C VAL A 237 -7.08 0.32 12.65
N ILE A 238 -7.79 0.04 11.56
CA ILE A 238 -7.48 -1.09 10.67
C ILE A 238 -6.06 -0.96 10.11
N LEU A 239 -5.67 0.23 9.64
CA LEU A 239 -4.33 0.46 9.08
C LEU A 239 -3.22 0.37 10.13
N VAL A 240 -3.44 0.91 11.33
CA VAL A 240 -2.51 0.75 12.45
C VAL A 240 -2.39 -0.72 12.85
N GLY A 241 -3.50 -1.45 12.89
CA GLY A 241 -3.51 -2.89 13.13
C GLY A 241 -2.65 -3.64 12.12
N TRP A 242 -2.82 -3.38 10.82
CA TRP A 242 -2.00 -3.98 9.77
C TRP A 242 -0.51 -3.65 9.92
N LEU A 243 -0.17 -2.41 10.26
CA LEU A 243 1.20 -1.98 10.45
C LEU A 243 1.84 -2.70 11.65
N LEU A 244 1.17 -2.71 12.81
CA LEU A 244 1.66 -3.34 14.04
C LEU A 244 1.78 -4.86 13.89
N VAL A 245 0.76 -5.52 13.35
CA VAL A 245 0.75 -6.97 13.15
C VAL A 245 1.86 -7.39 12.19
N SER A 246 2.01 -6.68 11.06
CA SER A 246 3.04 -7.00 10.06
C SER A 246 4.45 -6.82 10.63
N LEU A 247 4.73 -5.69 11.30
CA LEU A 247 6.04 -5.46 11.90
C LEU A 247 6.34 -6.40 13.08
N GLY A 248 5.30 -6.77 13.84
CA GLY A 248 5.40 -7.80 14.88
C GLY A 248 5.80 -9.16 14.30
N ILE A 249 5.11 -9.61 13.24
CA ILE A 249 5.44 -10.85 12.53
C ILE A 249 6.86 -10.79 11.96
N ALA A 250 7.24 -9.67 11.34
CA ALA A 250 8.58 -9.47 10.79
C ALA A 250 9.67 -9.64 11.86
N SER A 251 9.47 -9.00 13.01
CA SER A 251 10.41 -9.03 14.14
C SER A 251 10.53 -10.43 14.73
N LEU A 252 9.39 -11.11 14.98
CA LEU A 252 9.37 -12.47 15.53
C LEU A 252 10.03 -13.49 14.59
N ARG A 253 9.77 -13.38 13.28
CA ARG A 253 10.37 -14.28 12.27
C ARG A 253 11.86 -14.02 12.09
N PHE A 254 12.31 -12.78 12.20
CA PHE A 254 13.73 -12.43 12.07
C PHE A 254 14.53 -12.81 13.33
N GLU A 255 13.93 -12.74 14.52
CA GLU A 255 14.54 -13.23 15.77
C GLU A 255 14.71 -14.74 15.79
N ARG A 256 13.70 -15.51 15.36
CA ARG A 256 13.71 -16.98 15.36
C ARG A 256 14.42 -17.61 14.16
N GLY A 257 14.79 -16.82 13.16
CA GLY A 257 15.52 -17.31 11.99
C GLY A 257 16.96 -17.65 12.38
N ASP A 258 17.28 -18.93 12.49
CA ASP A 258 18.66 -19.39 12.53
C ASP A 258 19.37 -19.03 11.23
N ILE A 259 20.50 -18.35 11.40
CA ILE A 259 21.43 -17.97 10.34
C ILE A 259 22.39 -19.16 10.20
N ALA A 260 21.89 -20.24 9.60
CA ALA A 260 22.74 -21.31 9.08
C ALA A 260 23.27 -20.87 7.70
#